data_AF-A0A921NGP9-F1
#
_entry.id   AF-A0A921NGP9-F1
#
_cell.length_a   1.000
_cell.length_b   1.000
_cell.length_c   1.000
_cell.angle_alpha   90.00
_cell.angle_beta   90.00
_cell.angle_gamma   90.00
#
_symmetry.space_group_name_H-M   'P 1'
#
loop_
_entity.id
_entity.type
_entity.pdbx_description
1 polymer ?
#
loop_
_entity_poly.entity_id
_entity_poly.type
_entity_poly.pdbx_seq_one_letter_code
_entity_poly.pdbx_strand_id
1 'polypeptide(L)'
;MAKPLSEYNRKRDFKITAEPAGNSPSKRKASALSFVIQKHDARNLHYDFRLELDGVLLSWAVPKGPSLDPSQKRLAVHVEDHPLSYGSFEGSIPAGQYGAGDVIVWDRGIWQPHDDPRKAYAAGKLKFTLIGEKLSGDWALVRTRLKGSGDKEQWLLIKENDQQARPASEFDIVEAEPASVLSDAVVGKPKATAKAKPKAAPKAKAPKRTAALPDEFAPQLATLVDRAPEGDWRYEIKFDGYRIMARIRDGEVRLFTRNGHDWTERLPRQCKALQALKLKDSWLDGEVVSLNGDGLPDFQALQNAFDIGRSLDIVYYLFDAPFLNGRDQREDPVEERRAALKSALSGSRSKLLRFSEAFAASQRDIFESACDLALEGVIGKRAGSPYVSRRSDNWIKLKCRLRQEFVIVGYTRPQGSRSGFGALLLAVNDDTGLVYAGRVGTGFDQAALKSIYAKLTALERKDSPLQKPLTSAQARGVHWVEPSLVGEVQFAEWTREGVVRQAAFVGLRTDKPASQIIHEQPRAAKSVKASGASKAGKAQATVKNVKITHPDRIIDKHSGTQKQQLAQFYTDISEWILPFL
;
A
#
# COMPACT_ATOMS: atom_id res chain seq x y z
N MET A 1 -26.26 -25.70 20.72
CA MET A 1 -24.85 -25.47 20.30
C MET A 1 -24.61 -26.30 19.07
N ALA A 2 -24.04 -25.71 18.00
CA ALA A 2 -23.67 -26.48 16.81
C ALA A 2 -22.69 -27.60 17.19
N LYS A 3 -22.78 -28.76 16.56
CA LYS A 3 -21.85 -29.87 16.84
C LYS A 3 -20.42 -29.43 16.48
N PRO A 4 -19.41 -29.65 17.35
CA PRO A 4 -18.02 -29.47 16.98
C PRO A 4 -17.75 -30.21 15.66
N LEU A 5 -17.02 -29.59 14.72
CA LEU A 5 -16.72 -30.12 13.38
C LEU A 5 -17.87 -30.14 12.36
N SER A 6 -19.06 -29.59 12.65
CA SER A 6 -20.16 -29.55 11.67
C SER A 6 -19.79 -28.79 10.39
N GLU A 7 -19.11 -27.65 10.55
CA GLU A 7 -18.60 -26.85 9.44
C GLU A 7 -17.49 -27.57 8.66
N TYR A 8 -16.61 -28.29 9.36
CA TYR A 8 -15.57 -29.11 8.75
C TYR A 8 -16.18 -30.18 7.85
N ASN A 9 -17.08 -31.00 8.40
CA ASN A 9 -17.74 -32.08 7.67
C ASN A 9 -18.61 -31.56 6.51
N ARG A 10 -19.27 -30.40 6.66
CA ARG A 10 -20.11 -29.81 5.60
C ARG A 10 -19.30 -29.40 4.37
N LYS A 11 -18.03 -29.02 4.56
CA LYS A 11 -17.17 -28.49 3.48
C LYS A 11 -16.44 -29.57 2.68
N ARG A 12 -16.42 -30.84 3.12
CA ARG A 12 -15.69 -31.93 2.47
C ARG A 12 -16.65 -32.98 1.90
N ASP A 13 -16.29 -33.51 0.74
CA ASP A 13 -16.86 -34.76 0.24
C ASP A 13 -15.88 -35.91 0.45
N PHE A 14 -16.09 -36.67 1.53
CA PHE A 14 -15.23 -37.80 1.94
C PHE A 14 -15.28 -39.00 0.98
N LYS A 15 -16.11 -38.96 -0.07
CA LYS A 15 -16.04 -39.93 -1.18
C LYS A 15 -14.94 -39.57 -2.19
N ILE A 16 -14.49 -38.31 -2.18
CA ILE A 16 -13.51 -37.76 -3.12
C ILE A 16 -12.19 -37.43 -2.43
N THR A 17 -12.25 -36.78 -1.26
CA THR A 17 -11.04 -36.41 -0.51
C THR A 17 -10.55 -37.56 0.37
N ALA A 18 -9.22 -37.69 0.51
CA ALA A 18 -8.59 -38.62 1.44
C ALA A 18 -8.52 -38.06 2.88
N GLU A 19 -9.01 -36.84 3.11
CA GLU A 19 -9.05 -36.22 4.43
C GLU A 19 -9.93 -37.04 5.40
N PRO A 20 -9.54 -37.17 6.69
CA PRO A 20 -10.32 -37.92 7.66
C PRO A 20 -11.64 -37.23 7.99
N ALA A 21 -12.71 -38.03 8.10
CA ALA A 21 -14.02 -37.54 8.55
C ALA A 21 -13.98 -37.07 10.01
N GLY A 22 -14.70 -35.98 10.30
CA GLY A 22 -14.82 -35.43 11.64
C GLY A 22 -15.79 -36.24 12.49
N ASN A 23 -15.25 -37.10 13.35
CA ASN A 23 -16.04 -37.79 14.36
C ASN A 23 -16.20 -36.93 15.63
N SER A 24 -17.30 -37.10 16.35
CA SER A 24 -17.52 -36.40 17.62
C SER A 24 -16.33 -36.60 18.57
N PRO A 25 -15.86 -35.55 19.26
CA PRO A 25 -14.75 -35.66 20.19
C PRO A 25 -15.04 -36.73 21.25
N SER A 26 -14.17 -37.73 21.38
CA SER A 26 -14.27 -38.66 22.52
C SER A 26 -13.66 -37.98 23.75
N LYS A 27 -14.26 -38.20 24.94
CA LYS A 27 -13.68 -37.72 26.20
C LYS A 27 -12.37 -38.47 26.45
N ARG A 28 -11.25 -37.94 25.95
CA ARG A 28 -9.91 -38.44 26.28
C ARG A 28 -9.56 -38.10 27.74
N LYS A 29 -8.82 -39.00 28.40
CA LYS A 29 -8.18 -38.72 29.68
C LYS A 29 -7.20 -37.55 29.52
N ALA A 30 -6.99 -36.77 30.58
CA ALA A 30 -6.05 -35.65 30.58
C ALA A 30 -4.68 -36.12 30.06
N SER A 31 -4.26 -35.56 28.93
CA SER A 31 -2.97 -35.81 28.28
C SER A 31 -2.39 -34.48 27.83
N ALA A 32 -1.09 -34.43 27.52
CA ALA A 32 -0.46 -33.21 27.01
C ALA A 32 -1.18 -32.74 25.73
N LEU A 33 -1.50 -31.45 25.65
CA LEU A 33 -2.24 -30.90 24.52
C LEU A 33 -1.32 -30.87 23.29
N SER A 34 -1.77 -31.46 22.19
CA SER A 34 -0.97 -31.51 20.96
C SER A 34 -1.10 -30.23 20.14
N PHE A 35 -0.05 -29.90 19.39
CA PHE A 35 -0.14 -28.94 18.30
C PHE A 35 0.38 -29.55 17.01
N VAL A 36 -0.06 -28.99 15.90
CA VAL A 36 0.41 -29.35 14.57
C VAL A 36 0.46 -28.10 13.70
N ILE A 37 1.46 -28.03 12.83
CA ILE A 37 1.55 -27.06 11.76
C ILE A 37 1.61 -27.83 10.45
N GLN A 38 0.60 -27.64 9.60
CA GLN A 38 0.59 -28.24 8.27
C GLN A 38 0.98 -27.20 7.22
N LYS A 39 1.92 -27.52 6.34
CA LYS A 39 2.23 -26.69 5.17
C LYS A 39 1.33 -27.14 4.03
N HIS A 40 0.58 -26.19 3.48
CA HIS A 40 -0.52 -26.45 2.56
C HIS A 40 -0.35 -25.65 1.27
N ASP A 41 0.00 -26.34 0.19
CA ASP A 41 0.11 -25.79 -1.16
C ASP A 41 -1.25 -25.82 -1.87
N ALA A 42 -2.18 -25.01 -1.36
CA ALA A 42 -3.50 -24.82 -1.95
C ALA A 42 -3.44 -23.82 -3.13
N ARG A 43 -4.49 -23.01 -3.32
CA ARG A 43 -4.44 -21.85 -4.24
C ARG A 43 -3.26 -20.92 -3.94
N ASN A 44 -2.91 -20.78 -2.67
CA ASN A 44 -1.73 -20.10 -2.16
C ASN A 44 -1.08 -20.99 -1.11
N LEU A 45 0.25 -21.00 -1.09
CA LEU A 45 1.01 -21.67 -0.03
C LEU A 45 0.77 -20.96 1.32
N HIS A 46 0.43 -21.73 2.35
CA HIS A 46 0.27 -21.24 3.71
C HIS A 46 0.60 -22.34 4.72
N TYR A 47 0.66 -21.96 6.00
CA TYR A 47 0.89 -22.87 7.11
C TYR A 47 -0.34 -22.87 8.02
N ASP A 48 -1.04 -23.97 8.11
CA ASP A 48 -2.15 -24.15 9.04
C ASP A 48 -1.60 -24.45 10.43
N PHE A 49 -1.58 -23.45 11.30
CA PHE A 49 -1.22 -23.55 12.71
C PHE A 49 -2.41 -24.06 13.50
N ARG A 50 -2.25 -25.12 14.28
CA ARG A 50 -3.37 -25.73 15.01
C ARG A 50 -3.00 -26.14 16.43
N LEU A 51 -3.90 -25.84 17.38
CA LEU A 51 -3.77 -26.20 18.79
C LEU A 51 -4.93 -27.12 19.19
N GLU A 52 -4.62 -28.23 19.85
CA GLU A 52 -5.64 -29.09 20.47
C GLU A 52 -6.30 -28.37 21.64
N LEU A 53 -7.63 -28.21 21.58
CA LEU A 53 -8.46 -27.78 22.71
C LEU A 53 -9.83 -28.45 22.62
N ASP A 54 -10.33 -28.95 23.75
CA ASP A 54 -11.66 -29.59 23.87
C ASP A 54 -11.91 -30.72 22.83
N GLY A 55 -10.86 -31.45 22.48
CA GLY A 55 -10.92 -32.63 21.61
C GLY A 55 -11.03 -32.31 20.11
N VAL A 56 -10.76 -31.07 19.71
CA VAL A 56 -10.61 -30.63 18.32
C VAL A 56 -9.30 -29.85 18.13
N LEU A 57 -8.90 -29.63 16.89
CA LEU A 57 -7.82 -28.74 16.51
C LEU A 57 -8.38 -27.36 16.18
N LEU A 58 -8.22 -26.40 17.09
CA LEU A 58 -8.44 -24.98 16.79
C LEU A 58 -7.43 -24.56 15.73
N SER A 59 -7.88 -23.87 14.69
CA SER A 59 -7.14 -23.82 13.43
C SER A 59 -7.00 -22.41 12.86
N TRP A 60 -5.78 -22.06 12.46
CA TRP A 60 -5.47 -20.78 11.83
C TRP A 60 -4.58 -20.94 10.61
N ALA A 61 -4.99 -20.36 9.49
CA ALA A 61 -4.14 -20.26 8.32
C ALA A 61 -3.14 -19.09 8.49
N VAL A 62 -1.84 -19.40 8.43
CA VAL A 62 -0.72 -18.45 8.57
C VAL A 62 0.01 -18.36 7.22
N PRO A 63 -0.32 -17.37 6.36
CA PRO A 63 0.19 -17.35 4.97
C PRO A 63 1.71 -17.30 4.84
N LYS A 64 2.38 -16.59 5.76
CA LYS A 64 3.85 -16.47 5.77
C LYS A 64 4.55 -17.49 6.68
N GLY A 65 3.80 -18.41 7.26
CA GLY A 65 4.29 -19.32 8.28
C GLY A 65 4.73 -18.64 9.58
N PRO A 66 5.16 -19.44 10.57
CA PRO A 66 5.73 -18.94 11.82
C PRO A 66 7.02 -18.13 11.58
N SER A 67 7.43 -17.32 12.56
CA SER A 67 8.71 -16.62 12.57
C SER A 67 9.34 -16.75 13.94
N LEU A 68 10.65 -16.98 14.02
CA LEU A 68 11.37 -16.94 15.29
C LEU A 68 11.72 -15.50 15.71
N ASP A 69 11.39 -14.50 14.89
CA ASP A 69 11.68 -13.10 15.18
C ASP A 69 10.53 -12.46 15.97
N PRO A 70 10.75 -12.03 17.24
CA PRO A 70 9.70 -11.42 18.06
C PRO A 70 9.12 -10.12 17.48
N SER A 71 9.85 -9.45 16.58
CA SER A 71 9.37 -8.24 15.91
C SER A 71 8.38 -8.54 14.78
N GLN A 72 8.32 -9.78 14.29
CA GLN A 72 7.45 -10.18 13.18
C GLN A 72 6.13 -10.78 13.69
N LYS A 73 5.08 -9.96 13.67
CA LYS A 73 3.71 -10.42 13.96
C LYS A 73 3.13 -11.11 12.72
N ARG A 74 2.93 -12.43 12.78
CA ARG A 74 2.39 -13.23 11.67
C ARG A 74 0.87 -13.26 11.71
N LEU A 75 0.21 -12.87 10.62
CA LEU A 75 -1.24 -12.99 10.51
C LEU A 75 -1.65 -14.47 10.57
N ALA A 76 -2.63 -14.77 11.43
CA ALA A 76 -3.21 -16.08 11.64
C ALA A 76 -4.74 -15.97 11.49
N VAL A 77 -5.27 -16.42 10.35
CA VAL A 77 -6.70 -16.30 10.03
C VAL A 77 -7.44 -17.50 10.59
N HIS A 78 -8.40 -17.29 11.49
CA HIS A 78 -9.15 -18.40 12.08
C HIS A 78 -10.02 -19.09 11.01
N VAL A 79 -9.91 -20.41 10.94
CA VAL A 79 -10.70 -21.28 10.05
C VAL A 79 -11.50 -22.26 10.90
N GLU A 80 -12.33 -23.11 10.28
CA GLU A 80 -13.08 -24.11 11.02
C GLU A 80 -12.16 -25.07 11.79
N ASP A 81 -12.63 -25.58 12.92
CA ASP A 81 -11.92 -26.59 13.69
C ASP A 81 -11.78 -27.89 12.91
N HIS A 82 -10.67 -28.60 13.13
CA HIS A 82 -10.38 -29.87 12.45
C HIS A 82 -10.40 -31.04 13.46
N PRO A 83 -10.72 -32.27 13.03
CA PRO A 83 -10.62 -33.43 13.91
C PRO A 83 -9.16 -33.70 14.28
N LEU A 84 -8.91 -34.28 15.47
CA LEU A 84 -7.55 -34.63 15.90
C LEU A 84 -6.83 -35.57 14.93
N SER A 85 -7.58 -36.47 14.26
CA SER A 85 -7.05 -37.36 13.23
C SER A 85 -6.51 -36.62 12.00
N TYR A 86 -6.93 -35.37 11.78
CA TYR A 86 -6.39 -34.53 10.72
C TYR A 86 -4.94 -34.10 10.99
N GLY A 87 -4.53 -34.05 12.26
CA GLY A 87 -3.19 -33.57 12.63
C GLY A 87 -2.04 -34.48 12.18
N SER A 88 -2.33 -35.69 11.70
CA SER A 88 -1.35 -36.59 11.08
C SER A 88 -1.57 -36.78 9.58
N PHE A 89 -2.48 -36.01 8.96
CA PHE A 89 -2.79 -36.15 7.54
C PHE A 89 -1.72 -35.46 6.68
N GLU A 90 -1.23 -36.20 5.70
CA GLU A 90 -0.46 -35.72 4.56
C GLU A 90 -1.06 -36.29 3.27
N GLY A 91 -1.10 -35.50 2.20
CA GLY A 91 -1.60 -35.94 0.91
C GLY A 91 -2.11 -34.82 0.02
N SER A 92 -2.58 -35.19 -1.16
CA SER A 92 -3.15 -34.27 -2.16
C SER A 92 -4.67 -34.23 -2.04
N ILE A 93 -5.22 -33.04 -1.80
CA ILE A 93 -6.67 -32.79 -1.83
C ILE A 93 -7.08 -32.51 -3.28
N PRO A 94 -7.99 -33.31 -3.89
CA PRO A 94 -8.31 -33.20 -5.31
C PRO A 94 -8.82 -31.82 -5.76
N ALA A 95 -8.54 -31.45 -7.00
CA ALA A 95 -9.03 -30.21 -7.60
C ALA A 95 -10.57 -30.10 -7.51
N GLY A 96 -11.07 -28.91 -7.17
CA GLY A 96 -12.50 -28.65 -6.99
C GLY A 96 -13.04 -28.98 -5.59
N GLN A 97 -12.25 -29.68 -4.75
CA GLN A 97 -12.57 -29.85 -3.33
C GLN A 97 -12.19 -28.60 -2.51
N TYR A 98 -12.83 -28.44 -1.35
CA TYR A 98 -12.48 -27.37 -0.43
C TYR A 98 -11.07 -27.60 0.12
N GLY A 99 -10.17 -26.63 -0.08
CA GLY A 99 -8.76 -26.79 0.30
C GLY A 99 -7.96 -27.63 -0.70
N ALA A 100 -8.37 -27.73 -1.97
CA ALA A 100 -7.58 -28.41 -3.00
C ALA A 100 -6.11 -27.95 -3.02
N GLY A 101 -5.19 -28.90 -2.97
CA GLY A 101 -3.76 -28.66 -2.77
C GLY A 101 -3.04 -29.80 -2.08
N ASP A 102 -1.71 -29.74 -2.05
CA ASP A 102 -0.89 -30.71 -1.33
C ASP A 102 -0.67 -30.26 0.13
N VAL A 103 -0.83 -31.19 1.08
CA VAL A 103 -0.69 -30.94 2.52
C VAL A 103 0.40 -31.84 3.09
N ILE A 104 1.33 -31.27 3.86
CA ILE A 104 2.27 -32.01 4.73
C ILE A 104 2.20 -31.51 6.17
N VAL A 105 2.62 -32.34 7.11
CA VAL A 105 2.86 -31.98 8.51
C VAL A 105 4.25 -31.37 8.61
N TRP A 106 4.31 -30.04 8.66
CA TRP A 106 5.55 -29.28 8.71
C TRP A 106 6.19 -29.25 10.09
N ASP A 107 5.40 -29.24 11.16
CA ASP A 107 5.87 -29.36 12.53
C ASP A 107 4.76 -29.97 13.40
N ARG A 108 5.15 -30.61 14.51
CA ARG A 108 4.21 -31.18 15.48
C ARG A 108 4.86 -31.25 16.85
N GLY A 109 4.02 -31.31 17.88
CA GLY A 109 4.52 -31.55 19.22
C GLY A 109 3.44 -31.32 20.27
N ILE A 110 3.86 -30.85 21.43
CA ILE A 110 2.98 -30.47 22.53
C ILE A 110 3.03 -28.97 22.76
N TRP A 111 1.90 -28.40 23.15
CA TRP A 111 1.83 -27.01 23.60
C TRP A 111 1.39 -26.97 25.06
N GLN A 112 1.96 -26.02 25.81
CA GLN A 112 1.66 -25.81 27.22
C GLN A 112 1.06 -24.41 27.38
N PRO A 113 -0.23 -24.28 27.71
CA PRO A 113 -0.82 -22.97 27.95
C PRO A 113 -0.26 -22.37 29.23
N HIS A 114 0.02 -21.06 29.22
CA HIS A 114 0.51 -20.33 30.40
C HIS A 114 -0.63 -20.01 31.40
N ASP A 115 -1.87 -19.97 30.92
CA ASP A 115 -3.09 -19.71 31.69
C ASP A 115 -4.16 -20.76 31.36
N ASP A 116 -5.37 -20.65 31.92
CA ASP A 116 -6.51 -21.49 31.49
C ASP A 116 -6.78 -21.28 29.98
N PRO A 117 -6.61 -22.31 29.13
CA PRO A 117 -6.66 -22.14 27.68
C PRO A 117 -8.06 -21.78 27.18
N ARG A 118 -9.13 -22.18 27.87
CA ARG A 118 -10.51 -21.86 27.46
C ARG A 118 -10.80 -20.38 27.70
N LYS A 119 -10.43 -19.87 28.87
CA LYS A 119 -10.58 -18.44 29.20
C LYS A 119 -9.70 -17.57 28.32
N ALA A 120 -8.45 -17.98 28.11
CA ALA A 120 -7.49 -17.25 27.29
C ALA A 120 -7.91 -17.17 25.81
N TYR A 121 -8.39 -18.29 25.24
CA TYR A 121 -8.97 -18.33 23.89
C TYR A 121 -10.22 -17.45 23.78
N ALA A 122 -11.17 -17.58 24.72
CA ALA A 122 -12.38 -16.76 24.74
C ALA A 122 -12.08 -15.25 24.87
N ALA A 123 -11.05 -14.88 25.64
CA ALA A 123 -10.57 -13.52 25.78
C ALA A 123 -9.85 -13.00 24.52
N GLY A 124 -9.44 -13.88 23.61
CA GLY A 124 -8.69 -13.50 22.41
C GLY A 124 -7.20 -13.30 22.65
N LYS A 125 -6.63 -13.92 23.69
CA LYS A 125 -5.20 -13.82 24.01
C LYS A 125 -4.71 -15.12 24.63
N LEU A 126 -4.13 -15.98 23.81
CA LEU A 126 -3.47 -17.21 24.24
C LEU A 126 -1.95 -16.96 24.35
N LYS A 127 -1.37 -17.31 25.48
CA LYS A 127 0.09 -17.42 25.65
C LYS A 127 0.43 -18.86 25.98
N PHE A 128 1.47 -19.38 25.35
CA PHE A 128 1.82 -20.77 25.46
C PHE A 128 3.27 -21.04 25.07
N THR A 129 3.80 -22.15 25.56
CA THR A 129 5.08 -22.71 25.13
C THR A 129 4.84 -23.82 24.11
N LEU A 130 5.55 -23.81 23.00
CA LEU A 130 5.63 -24.93 22.07
C LEU A 130 6.85 -25.79 22.39
N ILE A 131 6.67 -27.10 22.33
CA ILE A 131 7.72 -28.10 22.36
C ILE A 131 7.49 -28.99 21.14
N GLY A 132 7.99 -28.52 20.00
CA GLY A 132 7.89 -29.16 18.69
C GLY A 132 9.19 -29.75 18.21
N GLU A 133 9.13 -30.40 17.06
CA GLU A 133 10.31 -30.88 16.35
C GLU A 133 11.09 -29.70 15.73
N LYS A 134 10.39 -28.65 15.29
CA LYS A 134 11.00 -27.43 14.73
C LYS A 134 10.82 -26.21 15.61
N LEU A 135 9.58 -25.91 16.01
CA LEU A 135 9.29 -24.75 16.86
C LEU A 135 9.40 -25.12 18.33
N SER A 136 10.14 -24.29 19.07
CA SER A 136 10.25 -24.39 20.52
C SER A 136 10.17 -23.00 21.17
N GLY A 137 9.85 -22.97 22.46
CA GLY A 137 9.80 -21.74 23.27
C GLY A 137 8.43 -21.09 23.33
N ASP A 138 8.37 -19.86 23.78
CA ASP A 138 7.15 -19.13 24.11
C ASP A 138 6.59 -18.35 22.91
N TRP A 139 5.26 -18.38 22.81
CA TRP A 139 4.48 -17.78 21.74
C TRP A 139 3.20 -17.15 22.29
N ALA A 140 2.67 -16.20 21.52
CA ALA A 140 1.37 -15.61 21.75
C ALA A 140 0.50 -15.68 20.51
N LEU A 141 -0.77 -16.00 20.70
CA LEU A 141 -1.82 -15.84 19.71
C LEU A 141 -2.81 -14.79 20.21
N VAL A 142 -2.90 -13.66 19.50
CA VAL A 142 -3.72 -12.50 19.93
C VAL A 142 -4.78 -12.18 18.88
N ARG A 143 -6.05 -12.27 19.26
CA ARG A 143 -7.19 -11.90 18.44
C ARG A 143 -7.26 -10.38 18.32
N THR A 144 -7.33 -9.91 17.09
CA THR A 144 -7.47 -8.49 16.78
C THR A 144 -8.95 -8.09 16.87
N ARG A 145 -9.22 -6.80 17.08
CA ARG A 145 -10.59 -6.24 17.05
C ARG A 145 -11.09 -5.95 15.63
N LEU A 146 -10.28 -6.26 14.61
CA LEU A 146 -10.61 -6.05 13.20
C LEU A 146 -11.42 -7.26 12.72
N LYS A 147 -12.62 -7.02 12.19
CA LYS A 147 -13.37 -8.07 11.46
C LYS A 147 -12.73 -8.25 10.09
N GLY A 148 -12.33 -9.47 9.74
CA GLY A 148 -11.77 -9.78 8.42
C GLY A 148 -12.83 -9.79 7.31
N SER A 149 -12.47 -10.29 6.12
CA SER A 149 -13.42 -10.58 5.06
C SER A 149 -14.29 -11.79 5.40
N GLY A 150 -15.61 -11.60 5.44
CA GLY A 150 -16.55 -12.54 6.06
C GLY A 150 -16.42 -12.53 7.59
N ASP A 151 -17.35 -13.12 8.33
CA ASP A 151 -17.38 -13.13 9.81
C ASP A 151 -16.19 -13.88 10.49
N LYS A 152 -15.03 -13.99 9.84
CA LYS A 152 -13.84 -14.69 10.34
C LYS A 152 -13.00 -13.80 11.24
N GLU A 153 -12.65 -14.34 12.40
CA GLU A 153 -11.79 -13.69 13.38
C GLU A 153 -10.32 -13.69 12.93
N GLN A 154 -9.66 -12.54 13.03
CA GLN A 154 -8.24 -12.39 12.71
C GLN A 154 -7.38 -12.43 13.97
N TRP A 155 -6.34 -13.25 13.96
CA TRP A 155 -5.38 -13.39 15.05
C TRP A 155 -3.95 -13.06 14.56
N LEU A 156 -3.07 -12.80 15.51
CA LEU A 156 -1.62 -12.64 15.28
C LEU A 156 -0.88 -13.73 16.04
N LEU A 157 -0.07 -14.52 15.35
CA LEU A 157 0.92 -15.42 15.91
C LEU A 157 2.24 -14.66 16.08
N ILE A 158 2.76 -14.64 17.30
CA ILE A 158 3.91 -13.82 17.68
C ILE A 158 4.86 -14.70 18.51
N LYS A 159 6.14 -14.71 18.13
CA LYS A 159 7.19 -15.31 18.96
C LYS A 159 7.50 -14.39 20.13
N GLU A 160 7.51 -14.92 21.35
CA GLU A 160 7.94 -14.15 22.53
C GLU A 160 9.48 -14.08 22.58
N ASN A 161 10.00 -13.05 23.24
CA ASN A 161 11.43 -12.83 23.38
C ASN A 161 12.03 -13.77 24.43
N ASP A 162 12.45 -14.96 24.01
CA ASP A 162 13.08 -15.99 24.83
C ASP A 162 14.39 -16.49 24.19
N GLN A 163 14.96 -17.59 24.71
CA GLN A 163 16.22 -18.16 24.24
C GLN A 163 16.15 -18.75 22.82
N GLN A 164 14.95 -19.04 22.30
CA GLN A 164 14.73 -19.59 20.96
C GLN A 164 14.43 -18.50 19.93
N ALA A 165 14.21 -17.25 20.36
CA ALA A 165 14.01 -16.12 19.47
C ALA A 165 15.26 -15.83 18.63
N ARG A 166 15.07 -15.64 17.32
CA ARG A 166 16.14 -15.32 16.36
C ARG A 166 15.67 -14.26 15.37
N PRO A 167 16.48 -13.23 15.06
CA PRO A 167 16.15 -12.28 14.02
C PRO A 167 15.94 -12.96 12.67
N ALA A 168 14.89 -12.56 11.94
CA ALA A 168 14.57 -13.17 10.65
C ALA A 168 15.63 -12.88 9.57
N SER A 169 16.47 -11.86 9.78
CA SER A 169 17.63 -11.58 8.92
C SER A 169 18.74 -12.61 9.04
N GLU A 170 18.79 -13.36 10.15
CA GLU A 170 19.82 -14.36 10.41
C GLU A 170 19.33 -15.78 10.12
N PHE A 171 18.07 -16.07 10.45
CA PHE A 171 17.50 -17.40 10.28
C PHE A 171 16.00 -17.33 10.00
N ASP A 172 15.60 -17.77 8.81
CA ASP A 172 14.20 -18.00 8.47
C ASP A 172 13.90 -19.51 8.52
N ILE A 173 13.17 -19.92 9.56
CA ILE A 173 12.86 -21.33 9.82
C ILE A 173 12.01 -21.98 8.72
N VAL A 174 11.14 -21.22 8.06
CA VAL A 174 10.28 -21.79 7.02
C VAL A 174 11.05 -22.07 5.73
N GLU A 175 12.15 -21.33 5.49
CA GLU A 175 13.08 -21.58 4.38
C GLU A 175 14.12 -22.64 4.74
N ALA A 176 14.63 -22.62 5.97
CA ALA A 176 15.66 -23.53 6.44
C ALA A 176 15.16 -24.97 6.60
N GLU A 177 13.92 -25.15 7.04
CA GLU A 177 13.36 -26.47 7.36
C GLU A 177 12.02 -26.71 6.63
N PRO A 178 11.98 -26.78 5.29
CA PRO A 178 10.73 -26.79 4.52
C PRO A 178 10.00 -28.15 4.46
N ALA A 179 10.68 -29.23 4.86
CA ALA A 179 10.21 -30.61 4.72
C ALA A 179 9.21 -31.03 5.79
N SER A 180 8.50 -32.12 5.56
CA SER A 180 7.64 -32.77 6.55
C SER A 180 8.49 -33.35 7.69
N VAL A 181 7.94 -33.35 8.90
CA VAL A 181 8.51 -34.09 10.05
C VAL A 181 8.09 -35.56 10.08
N LEU A 182 7.12 -35.96 9.25
CA LEU A 182 6.63 -37.35 9.18
C LEU A 182 7.23 -38.14 8.02
N SER A 183 7.37 -37.51 6.85
CA SER A 183 7.71 -38.19 5.60
C SER A 183 8.91 -37.60 4.87
N ASP A 184 9.52 -36.54 5.41
CA ASP A 184 10.52 -35.70 4.73
C ASP A 184 10.05 -35.09 3.40
N ALA A 185 8.76 -35.23 3.05
CA ALA A 185 8.19 -34.70 1.83
C ALA A 185 8.19 -33.16 1.84
N VAL A 186 8.34 -32.55 0.67
CA VAL A 186 8.25 -31.09 0.50
C VAL A 186 7.10 -30.77 -0.44
N VAL A 187 6.11 -30.03 0.06
CA VAL A 187 4.99 -29.49 -0.74
C VAL A 187 5.07 -27.99 -0.82
N GLY A 188 4.54 -27.44 -1.90
CA GLY A 188 4.92 -26.11 -2.33
C GLY A 188 6.41 -26.13 -2.51
N LYS A 189 6.88 -26.47 -3.73
CA LYS A 189 8.24 -26.07 -4.09
C LYS A 189 8.32 -24.61 -3.65
N PRO A 190 9.27 -24.19 -2.79
CA PRO A 190 9.66 -22.80 -2.78
C PRO A 190 9.76 -22.51 -4.26
N LYS A 191 9.07 -21.48 -4.77
CA LYS A 191 9.38 -21.02 -6.11
C LYS A 191 10.88 -20.86 -6.00
N ALA A 192 11.62 -21.77 -6.61
CA ALA A 192 13.01 -21.55 -6.78
C ALA A 192 12.90 -20.23 -7.53
N THR A 193 13.35 -19.15 -6.90
CA THR A 193 14.40 -18.45 -7.58
C THR A 193 15.35 -19.58 -7.97
N ALA A 194 15.11 -20.16 -9.14
CA ALA A 194 16.18 -20.60 -9.95
C ALA A 194 17.08 -19.38 -9.81
N LYS A 195 18.18 -19.56 -9.07
CA LYS A 195 19.41 -18.99 -9.52
C LYS A 195 19.47 -19.48 -10.96
N ALA A 196 18.83 -18.73 -11.86
CA ALA A 196 19.33 -18.57 -13.18
C ALA A 196 20.79 -18.29 -12.85
N LYS A 197 21.66 -19.28 -13.11
CA LYS A 197 22.99 -18.94 -13.60
C LYS A 197 22.69 -17.75 -14.51
N PRO A 198 23.21 -16.55 -14.22
CA PRO A 198 22.95 -15.45 -15.11
C PRO A 198 23.41 -15.99 -16.45
N LYS A 199 22.46 -16.33 -17.34
CA LYS A 199 22.72 -16.19 -18.75
C LYS A 199 23.13 -14.74 -18.77
N ALA A 200 24.41 -14.53 -19.04
CA ALA A 200 24.90 -13.21 -19.30
C ALA A 200 23.98 -12.67 -20.39
N ALA A 201 22.95 -11.93 -19.99
CA ALA A 201 22.56 -10.76 -20.73
C ALA A 201 23.91 -10.09 -20.98
N PRO A 202 24.27 -9.83 -22.24
CA PRO A 202 25.53 -9.17 -22.51
C PRO A 202 25.55 -8.00 -21.53
N LYS A 203 26.63 -7.90 -20.73
CA LYS A 203 26.95 -6.68 -20.02
C LYS A 203 27.14 -5.63 -21.10
N ALA A 204 26.04 -5.13 -21.66
CA ALA A 204 25.97 -3.75 -22.03
C ALA A 204 26.19 -3.06 -20.70
N LYS A 205 27.45 -2.69 -20.43
CA LYS A 205 27.74 -1.59 -19.54
C LYS A 205 26.80 -0.49 -20.02
N ALA A 206 25.69 -0.26 -19.30
CA ALA A 206 24.92 0.94 -19.50
C ALA A 206 25.96 2.06 -19.45
N PRO A 207 26.10 2.87 -20.51
CA PRO A 207 27.10 3.93 -20.52
C PRO A 207 26.89 4.72 -19.23
N LYS A 208 27.96 4.99 -18.49
CA LYS A 208 27.92 5.93 -17.37
C LYS A 208 27.53 7.28 -17.97
N ARG A 209 26.23 7.57 -18.03
CA ARG A 209 25.71 8.85 -18.49
C ARG A 209 25.93 9.82 -17.34
N THR A 210 27.09 10.46 -17.38
CA THR A 210 27.36 11.67 -16.61
C THR A 210 26.52 12.77 -17.25
N ALA A 211 25.31 12.96 -16.76
CA ALA A 211 24.49 14.12 -17.08
C ALA A 211 24.58 15.12 -15.93
N ALA A 212 24.55 16.41 -16.25
CA ALA A 212 24.47 17.46 -15.24
C ALA A 212 23.24 17.25 -14.36
N LEU A 213 23.40 17.37 -13.04
CA LEU A 213 22.31 17.27 -12.09
C LEU A 213 21.36 18.47 -12.29
N PRO A 214 20.09 18.28 -12.67
CA PRO A 214 19.19 19.40 -12.93
C PRO A 214 18.91 20.20 -11.65
N ASP A 215 18.76 21.52 -11.80
CA ASP A 215 18.42 22.44 -10.70
C ASP A 215 17.06 22.13 -10.09
N GLU A 216 16.08 21.88 -10.96
CA GLU A 216 14.72 21.52 -10.62
C GLU A 216 14.40 20.12 -11.14
N PHE A 217 13.63 19.36 -10.36
CA PHE A 217 13.28 18.00 -10.74
C PHE A 217 11.90 17.60 -10.23
N ALA A 218 10.99 17.30 -11.17
CA ALA A 218 9.64 16.91 -10.83
C ALA A 218 9.54 15.40 -10.55
N PRO A 219 8.73 14.98 -9.55
CA PRO A 219 8.55 13.57 -9.24
C PRO A 219 7.71 12.84 -10.30
N GLN A 220 7.92 11.53 -10.39
CA GLN A 220 7.02 10.62 -11.10
C GLN A 220 5.71 10.46 -10.34
N LEU A 221 4.58 10.46 -11.05
CA LEU A 221 3.25 10.34 -10.45
C LEU A 221 2.57 9.01 -10.84
N ALA A 222 1.88 8.42 -9.87
CA ALA A 222 1.17 7.16 -10.04
C ALA A 222 -0.26 7.34 -10.62
N THR A 223 -0.72 6.34 -11.36
CA THR A 223 -2.10 6.26 -11.88
C THR A 223 -3.00 5.48 -10.91
N LEU A 224 -4.19 6.01 -10.59
CA LEU A 224 -5.18 5.28 -9.78
C LEU A 224 -5.80 4.15 -10.61
N VAL A 225 -5.79 2.94 -10.06
CA VAL A 225 -6.38 1.75 -10.70
C VAL A 225 -7.33 1.04 -9.73
N ASP A 226 -8.33 0.35 -10.28
CA ASP A 226 -9.35 -0.38 -9.49
C ASP A 226 -8.84 -1.70 -8.92
N ARG A 227 -7.86 -2.33 -9.58
CA ARG A 227 -7.23 -3.59 -9.18
C ARG A 227 -5.82 -3.68 -9.73
N ALA A 228 -5.02 -4.58 -9.15
CA ALA A 228 -3.69 -4.90 -9.65
C ALA A 228 -3.77 -5.35 -11.13
N PRO A 229 -3.06 -4.68 -12.06
CA PRO A 229 -2.97 -5.10 -13.46
C PRO A 229 -2.02 -6.31 -13.61
N GLU A 230 -2.17 -7.02 -14.72
CA GLU A 230 -1.28 -8.13 -15.08
C GLU A 230 0.15 -7.66 -15.38
N GLY A 231 1.11 -8.59 -15.33
CA GLY A 231 2.52 -8.36 -15.60
C GLY A 231 3.40 -8.35 -14.34
N ASP A 232 4.67 -7.98 -14.48
CA ASP A 232 5.62 -7.96 -13.37
C ASP A 232 5.61 -6.60 -12.66
N TRP A 233 5.12 -6.59 -11.42
CA TRP A 233 4.98 -5.41 -10.58
C TRP A 233 5.63 -5.66 -9.22
N ARG A 234 6.29 -4.62 -8.70
CA ARG A 234 6.76 -4.56 -7.31
C ARG A 234 5.88 -3.61 -6.54
N TYR A 235 5.38 -4.03 -5.40
CA TYR A 235 4.50 -3.21 -4.59
C TYR A 235 5.20 -2.74 -3.33
N GLU A 236 4.92 -1.51 -2.96
CA GLU A 236 5.42 -0.85 -1.76
C GLU A 236 4.26 -0.26 -0.97
N ILE A 237 4.50 0.05 0.30
CA ILE A 237 3.54 0.78 1.11
C ILE A 237 3.23 2.11 0.42
N LYS A 238 1.95 2.43 0.27
CA LYS A 238 1.55 3.80 -0.01
C LYS A 238 1.60 4.57 1.31
N PHE A 239 2.70 5.28 1.51
CA PHE A 239 2.85 6.15 2.67
C PHE A 239 1.88 7.33 2.59
N ASP A 240 1.40 7.70 3.77
CA ASP A 240 0.52 8.84 3.98
C ASP A 240 1.31 9.97 4.63
N GLY A 241 1.74 10.93 3.80
CA GLY A 241 2.70 11.94 4.21
C GLY A 241 2.87 13.06 3.19
N TYR A 242 4.00 13.77 3.29
CA TYR A 242 4.42 14.73 2.28
C TYR A 242 5.50 14.15 1.38
N ARG A 243 5.29 14.31 0.08
CA ARG A 243 6.27 13.93 -0.93
C ARG A 243 7.44 14.90 -0.90
N ILE A 244 8.65 14.38 -0.66
CA ILE A 244 9.88 15.17 -0.60
C ILE A 244 10.90 14.63 -1.60
N MET A 245 11.45 15.55 -2.40
CA MET A 245 12.58 15.38 -3.31
C MET A 245 13.83 15.91 -2.63
N ALA A 246 14.83 15.06 -2.38
CA ALA A 246 16.10 15.49 -1.81
C ALA A 246 17.13 15.72 -2.91
N ARG A 247 17.59 16.96 -3.06
CA ARG A 247 18.72 17.31 -3.92
C ARG A 247 19.99 17.34 -3.07
N ILE A 248 21.00 16.63 -3.53
CA ILE A 248 22.37 16.71 -3.01
C ILE A 248 23.21 17.28 -4.15
N ARG A 249 23.87 18.41 -3.92
CA ARG A 249 24.80 19.02 -4.90
C ARG A 249 26.00 19.56 -4.15
N ASP A 250 27.19 19.14 -4.54
CA ASP A 250 28.44 19.59 -3.89
C ASP A 250 28.41 19.46 -2.35
N GLY A 251 27.72 18.44 -1.84
CA GLY A 251 27.53 18.19 -0.41
C GLY A 251 26.42 19.01 0.27
N GLU A 252 25.84 20.01 -0.40
CA GLU A 252 24.66 20.74 0.06
C GLU A 252 23.40 19.87 -0.12
N VAL A 253 22.57 19.77 0.93
CA VAL A 253 21.29 19.04 0.88
C VAL A 253 20.14 20.02 0.95
N ARG A 254 19.26 19.99 -0.06
CA ARG A 254 17.98 20.70 -0.07
C ARG A 254 16.81 19.76 -0.25
N LEU A 255 15.70 20.06 0.40
CA LEU A 255 14.49 19.22 0.42
C LEU A 255 13.34 19.99 -0.20
N PHE A 256 12.83 19.50 -1.33
CA PHE A 256 11.76 20.15 -2.07
C PHE A 256 10.47 19.34 -1.96
N THR A 257 9.35 20.02 -1.77
CA THR A 257 8.02 19.39 -1.89
C THR A 257 7.77 18.90 -3.32
N ARG A 258 6.71 18.11 -3.49
CA ARG A 258 6.18 17.70 -4.81
C ARG A 258 6.10 18.82 -5.86
N ASN A 259 5.77 20.03 -5.43
CA ASN A 259 5.57 21.19 -6.30
C ASN A 259 6.77 22.15 -6.32
N GLY A 260 7.93 21.72 -5.81
CA GLY A 260 9.19 22.48 -5.90
C GLY A 260 9.43 23.49 -4.77
N HIS A 261 8.53 23.63 -3.79
CA HIS A 261 8.78 24.50 -2.64
C HIS A 261 9.91 23.95 -1.76
N ASP A 262 10.87 24.81 -1.42
CA ASP A 262 11.98 24.47 -0.55
C ASP A 262 11.52 24.37 0.92
N TRP A 263 11.65 23.17 1.49
CA TRP A 263 11.32 22.80 2.87
C TRP A 263 12.56 22.42 3.68
N THR A 264 13.75 22.80 3.22
CA THR A 264 15.03 22.48 3.88
C THR A 264 15.05 22.91 5.35
N GLU A 265 14.59 24.12 5.65
CA GLU A 265 14.54 24.65 7.02
C GLU A 265 13.49 23.95 7.91
N ARG A 266 12.47 23.34 7.31
CA ARG A 266 11.42 22.61 8.03
C ARG A 266 11.85 21.20 8.41
N LEU A 267 12.87 20.66 7.76
CA LEU A 267 13.36 19.27 7.91
C LEU A 267 14.88 19.20 8.21
N PRO A 268 15.40 19.98 9.18
CA PRO A 268 16.85 20.14 9.38
C PRO A 268 17.55 18.85 9.83
N ARG A 269 16.84 17.95 10.52
CA ARG A 269 17.40 16.66 10.97
C ARG A 269 17.55 15.67 9.81
N GLN A 270 16.60 15.66 8.89
CA GLN A 270 16.62 14.85 7.69
C GLN A 270 17.74 15.34 6.75
N CYS A 271 17.92 16.66 6.62
CA CYS A 271 19.07 17.24 5.92
C CYS A 271 20.40 16.76 6.50
N LYS A 272 20.60 16.88 7.82
CA LYS A 272 21.82 16.39 8.50
C LYS A 272 22.04 14.90 8.30
N ALA A 273 20.99 14.09 8.37
CA ALA A 273 21.08 12.65 8.16
C ALA A 273 21.48 12.30 6.71
N LEU A 274 20.98 13.03 5.71
CA LEU A 274 21.34 12.86 4.31
C LEU A 274 22.78 13.33 4.04
N GLN A 275 23.20 14.46 4.62
CA GLN A 275 24.58 14.96 4.54
C GLN A 275 25.58 13.91 5.07
N ALA A 276 25.23 13.22 6.17
CA ALA A 276 26.08 12.18 6.76
C ALA A 276 26.32 10.98 5.85
N LEU A 277 25.47 10.75 4.83
CA LEU A 277 25.69 9.70 3.82
C LEU A 277 26.86 10.02 2.89
N LYS A 278 27.30 11.28 2.82
CA LYS A 278 28.40 11.76 1.95
C LYS A 278 28.21 11.36 0.48
N LEU A 279 26.96 11.39 0.01
CA LEU A 279 26.64 11.15 -1.39
C LEU A 279 27.16 12.33 -2.23
N LYS A 280 27.55 12.04 -3.47
CA LYS A 280 27.78 13.08 -4.49
C LYS A 280 26.44 13.53 -5.06
N ASP A 281 26.48 14.35 -6.10
CA ASP A 281 25.34 14.86 -6.83
C ASP A 281 24.22 13.83 -7.05
N SER A 282 23.07 14.06 -6.41
CA SER A 282 21.97 13.09 -6.35
C SER A 282 20.61 13.78 -6.26
N TRP A 283 19.59 13.12 -6.80
CA TRP A 283 18.18 13.39 -6.54
C TRP A 283 17.56 12.13 -5.98
N LEU A 284 17.10 12.19 -4.73
CA LEU A 284 16.42 11.08 -4.06
C LEU A 284 14.94 11.40 -3.89
N ASP A 285 14.12 10.37 -3.95
CA ASP A 285 12.68 10.50 -4.03
C ASP A 285 12.01 9.66 -2.93
N GLY A 286 11.20 10.30 -2.08
CA GLY A 286 10.69 9.66 -0.87
C GLY A 286 9.53 10.39 -0.19
N GLU A 287 8.98 9.80 0.85
CA GLU A 287 7.86 10.35 1.63
C GLU A 287 8.30 10.63 3.06
N VAL A 288 8.03 11.84 3.58
CA VAL A 288 8.16 12.11 5.02
C VAL A 288 6.84 11.80 5.71
N VAL A 289 6.93 11.04 6.81
CA VAL A 289 5.79 10.58 7.61
C VAL A 289 6.07 10.79 9.08
N SER A 290 5.02 10.98 9.87
CA SER A 290 5.07 10.78 11.32
C SER A 290 4.50 9.39 11.61
N LEU A 291 5.08 8.65 12.55
CA LEU A 291 4.57 7.34 12.93
C LEU A 291 3.83 7.43 14.25
N ASN A 292 2.69 6.75 14.37
CA ASN A 292 1.96 6.61 15.64
C ASN A 292 2.59 5.54 16.55
N GLY A 293 1.98 5.30 17.71
CA GLY A 293 2.46 4.31 18.69
C GLY A 293 2.52 2.87 18.16
N ASP A 294 1.77 2.56 17.10
CA ASP A 294 1.78 1.26 16.42
C ASP A 294 2.78 1.21 15.25
N GLY A 295 3.51 2.29 15.01
CA GLY A 295 4.50 2.40 13.93
C GLY A 295 3.90 2.66 12.55
N LEU A 296 2.62 3.02 12.46
CA LEU A 296 1.93 3.34 11.21
C LEU A 296 1.97 4.85 10.90
N PRO A 297 2.01 5.26 9.62
CA PRO A 297 1.91 6.66 9.25
C PRO A 297 0.66 7.35 9.80
N ASP A 298 0.83 8.50 10.41
CA ASP A 298 -0.22 9.38 10.92
C ASP A 298 -0.04 10.79 10.33
N PHE A 299 -0.89 11.11 9.37
CA PHE A 299 -0.82 12.38 8.66
C PHE A 299 -1.18 13.57 9.55
N GLN A 300 -2.15 13.43 10.45
CA GLN A 300 -2.55 14.52 11.34
C GLN A 300 -1.42 14.85 12.32
N ALA A 301 -0.76 13.82 12.86
CA ALA A 301 0.44 14.01 13.67
C ALA A 301 1.56 14.70 12.87
N LEU A 302 1.76 14.34 11.59
CA LEU A 302 2.73 14.98 10.71
C LEU A 302 2.42 16.48 10.51
N GLN A 303 1.16 16.85 10.28
CA GLN A 303 0.78 18.25 10.15
C GLN A 303 1.07 19.05 11.42
N ASN A 304 0.63 18.49 12.56
CA ASN A 304 0.85 19.10 13.86
C ASN A 304 2.34 19.29 14.13
N ALA A 305 3.19 18.32 13.75
CA ALA A 305 4.64 18.40 13.90
C ALA A 305 5.25 19.60 13.13
N PHE A 306 4.74 19.90 11.93
CA PHE A 306 5.16 21.09 11.17
C PHE A 306 4.63 22.39 11.79
N ASP A 307 3.37 22.42 12.24
CA ASP A 307 2.76 23.62 12.82
C ASP A 307 3.44 24.05 14.14
N ILE A 308 3.88 23.08 14.96
CA ILE A 308 4.54 23.33 16.25
C ILE A 308 6.08 23.33 16.17
N GLY A 309 6.66 23.14 14.98
CA GLY A 309 8.10 23.11 14.76
C GLY A 309 8.85 21.91 15.38
N ARG A 310 8.15 20.82 15.73
CA ARG A 310 8.75 19.60 16.31
C ARG A 310 8.98 18.54 15.24
N SER A 311 10.08 18.64 14.50
CA SER A 311 10.50 17.64 13.49
C SER A 311 11.11 16.35 14.06
N LEU A 312 10.97 16.11 15.38
CA LEU A 312 11.70 15.08 16.12
C LEU A 312 11.31 13.65 15.70
N ASP A 313 10.05 13.45 15.33
CA ASP A 313 9.45 12.12 15.07
C ASP A 313 9.14 11.87 13.59
N ILE A 314 9.66 12.73 12.70
CA ILE A 314 9.46 12.62 11.26
C ILE A 314 10.49 11.66 10.65
N VAL A 315 10.00 10.59 10.03
CA VAL A 315 10.80 9.61 9.30
C VAL A 315 10.70 9.89 7.81
N TYR A 316 11.83 9.85 7.09
CA TYR A 316 11.89 9.99 5.64
C TYR A 316 12.10 8.62 4.98
N TYR A 317 11.03 8.09 4.38
CA TYR A 317 11.05 6.84 3.61
C TYR A 317 11.47 7.12 2.16
N LEU A 318 12.70 6.76 1.82
CA LEU A 318 13.28 6.89 0.50
C LEU A 318 12.98 5.65 -0.35
N PHE A 319 12.57 5.86 -1.59
CA PHE A 319 12.07 4.76 -2.41
C PHE A 319 12.39 4.79 -3.90
N ASP A 320 13.05 5.85 -4.38
CA ASP A 320 13.70 5.86 -5.68
C ASP A 320 14.89 6.86 -5.69
N ALA A 321 15.80 6.70 -6.66
CA ALA A 321 16.96 7.57 -6.83
C ALA A 321 17.20 7.86 -8.32
N PRO A 322 16.44 8.79 -8.92
CA PRO A 322 16.59 9.16 -10.34
C PRO A 322 17.99 9.63 -10.71
N PHE A 323 18.70 10.27 -9.77
CA PHE A 323 20.13 10.56 -9.89
C PHE A 323 20.83 10.11 -8.61
N LEU A 324 21.96 9.43 -8.74
CA LEU A 324 22.72 8.97 -7.58
C LEU A 324 24.22 9.02 -7.86
N ASN A 325 24.95 9.73 -6.99
CA ASN A 325 26.40 9.85 -7.02
C ASN A 325 26.97 10.29 -8.39
N GLY A 326 26.34 11.28 -9.03
CA GLY A 326 26.74 11.85 -10.31
C GLY A 326 26.32 11.04 -11.55
N ARG A 327 25.51 9.97 -11.37
CA ARG A 327 24.94 9.18 -12.46
C ARG A 327 23.46 9.50 -12.62
N ASP A 328 23.05 9.79 -13.85
CA ASP A 328 21.64 9.79 -14.26
C ASP A 328 21.16 8.34 -14.39
N GLN A 329 20.21 7.95 -13.55
CA GLN A 329 19.63 6.61 -13.52
C GLN A 329 18.22 6.57 -14.09
N ARG A 330 17.67 7.66 -14.65
CA ARG A 330 16.25 7.71 -15.04
C ARG A 330 15.86 6.66 -16.09
N GLU A 331 16.75 6.35 -17.01
CA GLU A 331 16.53 5.30 -18.02
C GLU A 331 16.83 3.88 -17.49
N ASP A 332 17.46 3.76 -16.32
CA ASP A 332 17.75 2.46 -15.71
C ASP A 332 16.45 1.84 -15.17
N PRO A 333 16.30 0.50 -15.18
CA PRO A 333 15.17 -0.20 -14.59
C PRO A 333 14.93 0.15 -13.11
N VAL A 334 13.67 0.22 -12.68
CA VAL A 334 13.28 0.57 -11.30
C VAL A 334 13.94 -0.31 -10.22
N GLU A 335 14.18 -1.59 -10.51
CA GLU A 335 14.96 -2.49 -9.66
C GLU A 335 16.38 -2.03 -9.41
N GLU A 336 17.07 -1.58 -10.46
CA GLU A 336 18.47 -1.19 -10.38
C GLU A 336 18.59 0.11 -9.60
N ARG A 337 17.72 1.09 -9.87
CA ARG A 337 17.67 2.35 -9.11
C ARG A 337 17.41 2.12 -7.63
N ARG A 338 16.44 1.27 -7.31
CA ARG A 338 16.09 0.93 -5.93
C ARG A 338 17.19 0.14 -5.22
N ALA A 339 17.83 -0.81 -5.89
CA ALA A 339 18.97 -1.54 -5.33
C ALA A 339 20.16 -0.60 -5.07
N ALA A 340 20.43 0.34 -5.97
CA ALA A 340 21.45 1.35 -5.80
C ALA A 340 21.15 2.29 -4.62
N LEU A 341 19.89 2.74 -4.48
CA LEU A 341 19.43 3.51 -3.33
C LEU A 341 19.56 2.72 -2.02
N LYS A 342 19.13 1.46 -1.97
CA LYS A 342 19.24 0.61 -0.79
C LYS A 342 20.70 0.46 -0.35
N SER A 343 21.60 0.25 -1.31
CA SER A 343 23.05 0.20 -1.05
C SER A 343 23.57 1.53 -0.50
N ALA A 344 23.19 2.66 -1.10
CA ALA A 344 23.57 3.99 -0.62
C ALA A 344 23.09 4.29 0.81
N LEU A 345 21.97 3.70 1.24
CA LEU A 345 21.42 3.85 2.58
C LEU A 345 21.98 2.86 3.61
N SER A 346 22.60 1.76 3.17
CA SER A 346 23.07 0.68 4.07
C SER A 346 24.10 1.15 5.11
N GLY A 347 24.88 2.19 4.81
CA GLY A 347 25.84 2.79 5.74
C GLY A 347 25.21 3.75 6.77
N SER A 348 23.92 4.07 6.63
CA SER A 348 23.22 5.00 7.54
C SER A 348 22.94 4.35 8.89
N ARG A 349 23.38 4.99 9.97
CA ARG A 349 22.94 4.67 11.35
C ARG A 349 21.71 5.46 11.78
N SER A 350 21.21 6.36 10.93
CA SER A 350 20.09 7.24 11.28
C SER A 350 18.77 6.51 11.19
N LYS A 351 18.00 6.50 12.29
CA LYS A 351 16.62 5.99 12.32
C LYS A 351 15.63 6.88 11.54
N LEU A 352 16.06 8.09 11.15
CA LEU A 352 15.26 9.08 10.42
C LEU A 352 15.20 8.80 8.92
N LEU A 353 16.14 8.06 8.36
CA LEU A 353 16.15 7.68 6.95
C LEU A 353 15.85 6.19 6.85
N ARG A 354 14.84 5.82 6.08
CA ARG A 354 14.46 4.42 5.88
C ARG A 354 14.31 4.15 4.39
N PHE A 355 14.78 2.98 3.96
CA PHE A 355 14.45 2.50 2.63
C PHE A 355 13.04 1.91 2.64
N SER A 356 12.21 2.26 1.65
CA SER A 356 10.91 1.62 1.45
C SER A 356 11.11 0.25 0.82
N GLU A 357 10.99 -0.82 1.59
CA GLU A 357 11.06 -2.17 1.05
C GLU A 357 9.85 -2.49 0.17
N ALA A 358 10.08 -3.26 -0.89
CA ALA A 358 8.99 -3.85 -1.66
C ALA A 358 8.48 -5.11 -0.93
N PHE A 359 7.18 -5.36 -0.99
CA PHE A 359 6.60 -6.58 -0.43
C PHE A 359 7.04 -7.81 -1.23
N ALA A 360 7.55 -8.82 -0.53
CA ALA A 360 7.80 -10.16 -1.07
C ALA A 360 6.50 -10.99 -0.95
N ALA A 361 5.54 -10.77 -1.85
CA ALA A 361 4.27 -11.53 -1.89
C ALA A 361 3.60 -11.40 -3.26
N SER A 362 2.51 -12.17 -3.49
CA SER A 362 1.73 -12.08 -4.72
C SER A 362 0.91 -10.78 -4.79
N GLN A 363 0.55 -10.34 -6.00
CA GLN A 363 -0.02 -9.01 -6.27
C GLN A 363 -1.38 -8.76 -5.59
N ARG A 364 -2.20 -9.82 -5.41
CA ARG A 364 -3.50 -9.72 -4.74
C ARG A 364 -3.36 -9.69 -3.22
N ASP A 365 -2.53 -10.59 -2.68
CA ASP A 365 -2.32 -10.69 -1.23
C ASP A 365 -1.70 -9.42 -0.65
N ILE A 366 -0.87 -8.71 -1.42
CA ILE A 366 -0.24 -7.45 -0.98
C ILE A 366 -1.25 -6.34 -0.76
N PHE A 367 -2.19 -6.16 -1.69
CA PHE A 367 -3.19 -5.10 -1.56
C PHE A 367 -4.15 -5.41 -0.40
N GLU A 368 -4.68 -6.63 -0.32
CA GLU A 368 -5.57 -7.06 0.76
C GLU A 368 -4.86 -6.95 2.12
N SER A 369 -3.61 -7.43 2.24
CA SER A 369 -2.83 -7.31 3.47
C SER A 369 -2.55 -5.84 3.85
N ALA A 370 -2.28 -4.97 2.87
CA ALA A 370 -2.09 -3.55 3.15
C ALA A 370 -3.38 -2.89 3.68
N CYS A 371 -4.53 -3.35 3.20
CA CYS A 371 -5.83 -2.87 3.66
C CYS A 371 -6.16 -3.35 5.07
N ASP A 372 -5.84 -4.61 5.37
CA ASP A 372 -5.99 -5.21 6.69
C ASP A 372 -5.07 -4.55 7.74
N LEU A 373 -3.87 -4.11 7.32
CA LEU A 373 -2.94 -3.33 8.14
C LEU A 373 -3.33 -1.84 8.29
N ALA A 374 -4.52 -1.45 7.82
CA ALA A 374 -5.01 -0.07 7.81
C ALA A 374 -4.06 0.94 7.12
N LEU A 375 -3.19 0.47 6.22
CA LEU A 375 -2.40 1.35 5.37
C LEU A 375 -3.32 2.06 4.37
N GLU A 376 -2.89 3.21 3.86
CA GLU A 376 -3.65 3.93 2.84
C GLU A 376 -3.83 3.08 1.57
N GLY A 377 -2.83 2.25 1.27
CA GLY A 377 -2.82 1.33 0.15
C GLY A 377 -1.42 0.92 -0.25
N VAL A 378 -1.24 0.61 -1.54
CA VAL A 378 0.07 0.24 -2.10
C VAL A 378 0.37 1.00 -3.38
N ILE A 379 1.66 1.24 -3.61
CA ILE A 379 2.19 1.74 -4.88
C ILE A 379 2.81 0.56 -5.63
N GLY A 380 2.25 0.24 -6.79
CA GLY A 380 2.84 -0.72 -7.71
C GLY A 380 3.79 -0.03 -8.68
N LYS A 381 5.01 -0.52 -8.83
CA LYS A 381 5.99 -0.07 -9.82
C LYS A 381 6.29 -1.23 -10.78
N ARG A 382 6.11 -1.00 -12.07
CA ARG A 382 6.33 -2.01 -13.10
C ARG A 382 7.81 -2.35 -13.22
N ALA A 383 8.16 -3.64 -13.18
CA ALA A 383 9.54 -4.09 -13.36
C ALA A 383 10.08 -3.64 -14.73
N GLY A 384 11.37 -3.29 -14.80
CA GLY A 384 11.98 -2.77 -16.04
C GLY A 384 11.62 -1.33 -16.39
N SER A 385 10.74 -0.65 -15.64
CA SER A 385 10.27 0.69 -16.02
C SER A 385 11.26 1.83 -15.72
N PRO A 386 11.39 2.82 -16.62
CA PRO A 386 12.20 4.02 -16.38
C PRO A 386 11.49 4.97 -15.41
N TYR A 387 12.26 5.90 -14.84
CA TYR A 387 11.74 7.03 -14.08
C TYR A 387 11.30 8.15 -15.03
N VAL A 388 10.02 8.52 -14.98
CA VAL A 388 9.47 9.58 -15.84
C VAL A 388 8.81 10.65 -14.98
N SER A 389 9.31 11.88 -15.04
CA SER A 389 8.87 13.05 -14.24
C SER A 389 7.48 13.59 -14.64
N ARG A 390 6.48 12.71 -14.69
CA ARG A 390 5.08 12.96 -15.03
C ARG A 390 4.20 11.83 -14.49
N ARG A 391 2.89 11.97 -14.66
CA ARG A 391 1.99 10.82 -14.47
C ARG A 391 2.23 9.75 -15.52
N SER A 392 2.37 8.52 -15.05
CA SER A 392 2.62 7.34 -15.88
C SER A 392 1.80 6.16 -15.41
N ASP A 393 1.66 5.17 -16.29
CA ASP A 393 1.17 3.83 -15.98
C ASP A 393 2.27 2.93 -15.38
N ASN A 394 3.55 3.28 -15.53
CA ASN A 394 4.65 2.56 -14.88
C ASN A 394 4.52 2.50 -13.35
N TRP A 395 3.91 3.52 -12.76
CA TRP A 395 3.54 3.55 -11.35
C TRP A 395 2.03 3.59 -11.21
N ILE A 396 1.48 2.70 -10.40
CA ILE A 396 0.06 2.62 -10.09
C ILE A 396 -0.15 2.79 -8.59
N LYS A 397 -1.30 3.32 -8.19
CA LYS A 397 -1.73 3.38 -6.81
C LYS A 397 -3.03 2.60 -6.65
N LEU A 398 -3.03 1.68 -5.70
CA LEU A 398 -4.19 0.93 -5.22
C LEU A 398 -4.51 1.46 -3.83
N LYS A 399 -5.73 1.93 -3.60
CA LYS A 399 -6.15 2.54 -2.32
C LYS A 399 -7.10 1.60 -1.58
N CYS A 400 -6.81 1.36 -0.31
CA CYS A 400 -7.61 0.49 0.55
C CYS A 400 -8.93 1.10 0.97
N ARG A 401 -8.97 2.44 1.01
CA ARG A 401 -10.15 3.23 1.32
C ARG A 401 -10.25 4.35 0.31
N LEU A 402 -11.47 4.81 0.02
CA LEU A 402 -11.62 5.99 -0.81
C LEU A 402 -11.20 7.20 0.03
N ARG A 403 -10.12 7.82 -0.43
CA ARG A 403 -9.51 8.96 0.21
C ARG A 403 -8.98 9.89 -0.87
N GLN A 404 -9.32 11.17 -0.79
CA GLN A 404 -8.95 12.16 -1.81
C GLN A 404 -8.88 13.55 -1.19
N GLU A 405 -8.18 14.43 -1.88
CA GLU A 405 -8.20 15.86 -1.66
C GLU A 405 -9.46 16.51 -2.27
N PHE A 406 -9.94 17.56 -1.58
CA PHE A 406 -11.08 18.38 -1.94
C PHE A 406 -10.74 19.85 -1.68
N VAL A 407 -11.28 20.74 -2.51
CA VAL A 407 -11.26 22.18 -2.25
C VAL A 407 -12.32 22.50 -1.21
N ILE A 408 -11.96 23.25 -0.18
CA ILE A 408 -12.90 23.73 0.84
C ILE A 408 -13.50 25.04 0.34
N VAL A 409 -14.82 25.05 0.14
CA VAL A 409 -15.56 26.19 -0.45
C VAL A 409 -16.45 26.93 0.52
N GLY A 410 -16.66 26.34 1.70
CA GLY A 410 -17.46 26.95 2.75
C GLY A 410 -17.53 26.05 3.97
N TYR A 411 -18.29 26.51 4.97
CA TYR A 411 -18.56 25.75 6.18
C TYR A 411 -19.96 26.05 6.72
N THR A 412 -20.55 25.12 7.46
CA THR A 412 -21.84 25.34 8.14
C THR A 412 -21.62 25.84 9.56
N ARG A 413 -22.61 26.56 10.09
CA ARG A 413 -22.65 26.88 11.53
C ARG A 413 -22.56 25.61 12.40
N PRO A 414 -21.91 25.69 13.58
CA PRO A 414 -21.87 24.57 14.50
C PRO A 414 -23.27 24.27 15.07
N GLN A 415 -23.47 23.04 15.55
CA GLN A 415 -24.72 22.60 16.18
C GLN A 415 -24.40 21.92 17.52
N GLY A 416 -25.32 22.02 18.48
CA GLY A 416 -25.16 21.43 19.81
C GLY A 416 -24.00 22.06 20.60
N SER A 417 -23.20 21.23 21.27
CA SER A 417 -22.04 21.64 22.07
C SER A 417 -20.77 21.93 21.25
N ARG A 418 -20.83 21.83 19.91
CA ARG A 418 -19.67 22.04 19.04
C ARG A 418 -19.34 23.52 18.91
N SER A 419 -18.05 23.86 18.93
CA SER A 419 -17.55 25.22 18.67
C SER A 419 -16.85 25.30 17.30
N GLY A 420 -16.72 26.50 16.75
CA GLY A 420 -16.14 26.74 15.41
C GLY A 420 -17.16 26.54 14.29
N PHE A 421 -17.07 25.43 13.58
CA PHE A 421 -17.97 25.08 12.46
C PHE A 421 -18.59 23.70 12.62
N GLY A 422 -19.72 23.47 11.94
CA GLY A 422 -20.43 22.18 11.93
C GLY A 422 -19.83 21.18 10.94
N ALA A 423 -19.71 21.58 9.68
CA ALA A 423 -19.11 20.78 8.61
C ALA A 423 -18.44 21.69 7.58
N LEU A 424 -17.40 21.17 6.92
CA LEU A 424 -16.81 21.80 5.73
C LEU A 424 -17.60 21.40 4.48
N LEU A 425 -17.77 22.33 3.56
CA LEU A 425 -18.28 22.07 2.21
C LEU A 425 -17.11 21.76 1.29
N LEU A 426 -17.24 20.65 0.57
CA LEU A 426 -16.21 20.09 -0.28
C LEU A 426 -16.56 20.33 -1.75
N ALA A 427 -15.55 20.57 -2.57
CA ALA A 427 -15.67 20.68 -4.00
C ALA A 427 -14.46 20.10 -4.74
N VAL A 428 -14.63 19.85 -6.03
CA VAL A 428 -13.58 19.43 -6.97
C VAL A 428 -13.68 20.24 -8.24
N ASN A 429 -12.56 20.42 -8.95
CA ASN A 429 -12.57 21.05 -10.27
C ASN A 429 -12.96 20.04 -11.35
N ASP A 430 -13.79 20.47 -12.29
CA ASP A 430 -14.04 19.80 -13.56
C ASP A 430 -13.93 20.78 -14.74
N ASP A 431 -14.25 20.33 -15.95
CA ASP A 431 -14.17 21.15 -17.18
C ASP A 431 -15.10 22.38 -17.15
N THR A 432 -16.11 22.40 -16.26
CA THR A 432 -17.08 23.48 -16.11
C THR A 432 -16.74 24.44 -14.97
N GLY A 433 -15.84 24.06 -14.07
CA GLY A 433 -15.42 24.87 -12.93
C GLY A 433 -15.48 24.08 -11.61
N LEU A 434 -15.73 24.78 -10.51
CA LEU A 434 -15.71 24.19 -9.18
C LEU A 434 -17.09 23.59 -8.85
N VAL A 435 -17.14 22.26 -8.64
CA VAL A 435 -18.37 21.49 -8.46
C VAL A 435 -18.46 20.92 -7.06
N TYR A 436 -19.64 21.06 -6.45
CA TYR A 436 -19.93 20.59 -5.11
C TYR A 436 -19.79 19.06 -5.01
N ALA A 437 -19.05 18.62 -4.01
CA ALA A 437 -18.71 17.21 -3.79
C ALA A 437 -19.22 16.69 -2.43
N GLY A 438 -19.97 17.47 -1.66
CA GLY A 438 -20.53 17.04 -0.38
C GLY A 438 -20.07 17.86 0.81
N ARG A 439 -20.23 17.27 2.00
CA ARG A 439 -19.85 17.88 3.28
C ARG A 439 -19.13 16.89 4.18
N VAL A 440 -18.25 17.39 5.03
CA VAL A 440 -17.55 16.59 6.04
C VAL A 440 -17.62 17.25 7.41
N GLY A 441 -18.18 16.53 8.38
CA GLY A 441 -18.40 17.01 9.75
C GLY A 441 -17.66 16.22 10.82
N THR A 442 -17.01 15.10 10.50
CA THR A 442 -16.29 14.24 11.46
C THR A 442 -14.80 14.23 11.13
N GLY A 443 -13.96 13.71 12.03
CA GLY A 443 -12.50 13.63 11.83
C GLY A 443 -11.72 14.87 12.26
N PHE A 444 -12.30 15.71 13.13
CA PHE A 444 -11.61 16.87 13.69
C PHE A 444 -11.43 16.70 15.19
N ASP A 445 -10.23 16.95 15.68
CA ASP A 445 -10.01 17.23 17.10
C ASP A 445 -10.30 18.72 17.42
N GLN A 446 -10.29 19.09 18.70
CA GLN A 446 -10.60 20.47 19.11
C GLN A 446 -9.56 21.50 18.63
N ALA A 447 -8.29 21.12 18.55
CA ALA A 447 -7.22 22.01 18.11
C ALA A 447 -7.33 22.28 16.61
N ALA A 448 -7.56 21.23 15.81
CA ALA A 448 -7.81 21.29 14.38
C ALA A 448 -9.06 22.12 14.08
N LEU A 449 -10.17 21.91 14.80
CA LEU A 449 -11.38 22.74 14.66
C LEU A 449 -11.08 24.22 14.83
N LYS A 450 -10.38 24.60 15.90
CA LYS A 450 -10.03 25.99 16.20
C LYS A 450 -9.10 26.59 15.13
N SER A 451 -8.06 25.85 14.75
CA SER A 451 -7.06 26.28 13.76
C SER A 451 -7.69 26.46 12.37
N ILE A 452 -8.47 25.48 11.91
CA ILE A 452 -9.15 25.53 10.62
C ILE A 452 -10.18 26.65 10.61
N TYR A 453 -10.98 26.80 11.67
CA TYR A 453 -11.97 27.87 11.76
C TYR A 453 -11.35 29.26 11.62
N ALA A 454 -10.22 29.52 12.28
CA ALA A 454 -9.50 30.79 12.15
C ALA A 454 -9.00 31.06 10.73
N LYS A 455 -8.59 30.02 9.99
CA LYS A 455 -8.20 30.15 8.57
C LYS A 455 -9.40 30.43 7.68
N LEU A 456 -10.55 29.79 7.95
CA LEU A 456 -11.77 29.96 7.17
C LEU A 456 -12.38 31.35 7.33
N THR A 457 -12.42 31.88 8.56
CA THR A 457 -12.98 33.22 8.82
C THR A 457 -12.19 34.32 8.09
N ALA A 458 -10.88 34.16 7.96
CA ALA A 458 -10.03 35.08 7.19
C ALA A 458 -10.27 35.01 5.67
N LEU A 459 -10.92 33.95 5.19
CA LEU A 459 -11.18 33.71 3.76
C LEU A 459 -12.66 33.90 3.41
N GLU A 460 -13.48 34.45 4.30
CA GLU A 460 -14.92 34.60 4.05
C GLU A 460 -15.23 35.46 2.83
N ARG A 461 -16.25 35.03 2.09
CA ARG A 461 -16.79 35.75 0.94
C ARG A 461 -18.32 35.72 0.97
N LYS A 462 -18.93 36.65 0.25
CA LYS A 462 -20.40 36.81 0.21
C LYS A 462 -21.07 35.75 -0.67
N ASP A 463 -20.48 35.50 -1.84
CA ASP A 463 -21.09 34.67 -2.88
C ASP A 463 -20.43 33.29 -3.01
N SER A 464 -21.22 32.31 -3.42
CA SER A 464 -20.76 30.94 -3.68
C SER A 464 -19.66 30.90 -4.75
N PRO A 465 -18.52 30.23 -4.50
CA PRO A 465 -17.49 30.00 -5.52
C PRO A 465 -17.82 28.82 -6.45
N LEU A 466 -18.93 28.11 -6.21
CA LEU A 466 -19.36 26.96 -7.02
C LEU A 466 -19.97 27.41 -8.34
N GLN A 467 -19.67 26.68 -9.41
CA GLN A 467 -20.22 26.93 -10.74
C GLN A 467 -21.74 26.72 -10.79
N LYS A 468 -22.23 25.68 -10.08
CA LYS A 468 -23.66 25.40 -9.96
C LYS A 468 -24.14 25.78 -8.56
N PRO A 469 -25.24 26.53 -8.43
CA PRO A 469 -25.78 26.89 -7.13
C PRO A 469 -26.26 25.65 -6.39
N LEU A 470 -26.05 25.64 -5.08
CA LEU A 470 -26.61 24.61 -4.20
C LEU A 470 -28.13 24.78 -4.09
N THR A 471 -28.83 23.69 -3.78
CA THR A 471 -30.26 23.77 -3.43
C THR A 471 -30.44 24.59 -2.15
N SER A 472 -31.62 25.21 -1.96
CA SER A 472 -31.91 26.01 -0.77
C SER A 472 -31.71 25.27 0.55
N ALA A 473 -31.91 23.94 0.54
CA ALA A 473 -31.66 23.09 1.70
C ALA A 473 -30.16 22.89 1.98
N GLN A 474 -29.35 22.74 0.93
CA GLN A 474 -27.89 22.58 1.03
C GLN A 474 -27.19 23.90 1.38
N ALA A 475 -27.66 25.04 0.87
CA ALA A 475 -27.09 26.36 1.12
C ALA A 475 -27.44 26.94 2.51
N ARG A 476 -28.39 26.33 3.23
CA ARG A 476 -28.90 26.88 4.50
C ARG A 476 -27.81 26.95 5.56
N GLY A 477 -27.48 28.16 6.00
CA GLY A 477 -26.51 28.41 7.07
C GLY A 477 -25.06 28.13 6.67
N VAL A 478 -24.77 28.15 5.37
CA VAL A 478 -23.43 28.05 4.81
C VAL A 478 -22.77 29.43 4.81
N HIS A 479 -21.54 29.47 5.27
CA HIS A 479 -20.61 30.58 5.10
C HIS A 479 -19.64 30.21 3.99
N TRP A 480 -19.57 31.04 2.94
CA TRP A 480 -18.71 30.80 1.79
C TRP A 480 -17.30 31.29 2.07
N VAL A 481 -16.31 30.57 1.56
CA VAL A 481 -14.90 30.97 1.66
C VAL A 481 -14.22 30.94 0.30
N GLU A 482 -13.14 31.69 0.18
CA GLU A 482 -12.27 31.64 -0.99
C GLU A 482 -11.74 30.22 -1.20
N PRO A 483 -11.89 29.61 -2.40
CA PRO A 483 -11.55 28.22 -2.70
C PRO A 483 -10.03 27.98 -2.82
N SER A 484 -9.27 28.35 -1.79
CA SER A 484 -7.81 28.26 -1.73
C SER A 484 -7.33 27.15 -0.79
N LEU A 485 -8.13 26.75 0.20
CA LEU A 485 -7.79 25.67 1.12
C LEU A 485 -8.13 24.31 0.53
N VAL A 486 -7.19 23.38 0.64
CA VAL A 486 -7.37 21.98 0.25
C VAL A 486 -7.42 21.11 1.50
N GLY A 487 -8.42 20.25 1.60
CA GLY A 487 -8.58 19.26 2.66
C GLY A 487 -8.54 17.85 2.12
N GLU A 488 -7.87 16.94 2.83
CA GLU A 488 -7.91 15.51 2.55
C GLU A 488 -8.99 14.83 3.39
N VAL A 489 -9.79 13.99 2.71
CA VAL A 489 -11.00 13.40 3.26
C VAL A 489 -11.05 11.92 2.90
N GLN A 490 -11.31 11.08 3.89
CA GLN A 490 -11.64 9.66 3.72
C GLN A 490 -13.16 9.51 3.66
N PHE A 491 -13.68 8.64 2.80
CA PHE A 491 -15.12 8.44 2.61
C PHE A 491 -15.43 7.01 2.14
N ALA A 492 -16.70 6.60 2.20
CA ALA A 492 -17.13 5.25 1.85
C ALA A 492 -17.36 5.06 0.35
N GLU A 493 -18.02 6.03 -0.29
CA GLU A 493 -18.37 5.98 -1.72
C GLU A 493 -18.59 7.37 -2.31
N TRP A 494 -18.49 7.46 -3.63
CA TRP A 494 -19.05 8.54 -4.44
C TRP A 494 -20.46 8.15 -4.89
N THR A 495 -21.43 9.05 -4.75
CA THR A 495 -22.76 8.87 -5.36
C THR A 495 -22.69 9.09 -6.87
N ARG A 496 -23.76 8.67 -7.57
CA ARG A 496 -23.94 8.96 -9.00
C ARG A 496 -23.96 10.47 -9.32
N GLU A 497 -24.31 11.28 -8.33
CA GLU A 497 -24.36 12.75 -8.41
C GLU A 497 -22.99 13.40 -8.13
N GLY A 498 -21.94 12.62 -7.88
CA GLY A 498 -20.61 13.14 -7.58
C GLY A 498 -20.49 13.71 -6.17
N VAL A 499 -21.18 13.13 -5.19
CA VAL A 499 -21.12 13.53 -3.78
C VAL A 499 -20.51 12.42 -2.92
N VAL A 500 -19.65 12.76 -1.96
CA VAL A 500 -19.09 11.78 -1.03
C VAL A 500 -20.06 11.40 0.09
N ARG A 501 -20.04 10.13 0.50
CA ARG A 501 -20.82 9.60 1.64
C ARG A 501 -19.93 9.08 2.76
N GLN A 502 -20.42 9.22 3.99
CA GLN A 502 -19.71 8.82 5.22
C GLN A 502 -18.28 9.39 5.29
N ALA A 503 -18.17 10.69 4.98
CA ALA A 503 -16.90 11.39 4.93
C ALA A 503 -16.37 11.73 6.33
N ALA A 504 -15.05 11.57 6.51
CA ALA A 504 -14.29 11.98 7.68
C ALA A 504 -13.04 12.76 7.23
N PHE A 505 -12.81 13.91 7.85
CA PHE A 505 -11.66 14.76 7.56
C PHE A 505 -10.38 14.10 8.07
N VAL A 506 -9.29 14.25 7.31
CA VAL A 506 -7.98 13.72 7.69
C VAL A 506 -7.00 14.85 8.00
N GLY A 507 -6.95 15.88 7.14
CA GLY A 507 -5.99 16.96 7.31
C GLY A 507 -6.04 18.00 6.19
N LEU A 508 -5.40 19.16 6.40
CA LEU A 508 -5.23 20.16 5.34
C LEU A 508 -4.07 19.78 4.40
N ARG A 509 -4.09 20.22 3.14
CA ARG A 509 -3.01 20.01 2.18
C ARG A 509 -2.44 21.35 1.76
N THR A 510 -1.37 21.77 2.44
CA THR A 510 -0.64 23.02 2.13
C THR A 510 0.38 22.84 1.00
N ASP A 511 0.65 21.60 0.61
CA ASP A 511 1.60 21.23 -0.45
C ASP A 511 0.96 21.23 -1.85
N LYS A 512 -0.36 21.41 -1.96
CA LYS A 512 -1.11 21.31 -3.22
C LYS A 512 -1.99 22.54 -3.47
N PRO A 513 -1.96 23.12 -4.69
CA PRO A 513 -2.87 24.20 -5.04
C PRO A 513 -4.28 23.67 -5.31
N ALA A 514 -5.30 24.44 -4.93
CA ALA A 514 -6.70 24.09 -5.12
C ALA A 514 -7.07 23.83 -6.59
N SER A 515 -6.42 24.51 -7.54
CA SER A 515 -6.65 24.34 -8.98
C SER A 515 -6.29 22.95 -9.53
N GLN A 516 -5.47 22.17 -8.81
CA GLN A 516 -5.09 20.81 -9.23
C GLN A 516 -6.00 19.72 -8.67
N ILE A 517 -6.99 20.07 -7.85
CA ILE A 517 -7.84 19.12 -7.16
C ILE A 517 -9.04 18.77 -8.03
N ILE A 518 -8.99 17.59 -8.65
CA ILE A 518 -10.02 17.06 -9.56
C ILE A 518 -10.64 15.79 -8.98
N HIS A 519 -11.80 15.36 -9.51
CA HIS A 519 -12.36 14.05 -9.20
C HIS A 519 -11.46 12.93 -9.77
N GLU A 520 -10.77 12.19 -8.91
CA GLU A 520 -9.94 11.05 -9.34
C GLU A 520 -10.82 9.83 -9.63
N GLN A 521 -10.98 9.46 -10.90
CA GLN A 521 -11.63 8.20 -11.27
C GLN A 521 -10.60 7.08 -11.48
N PRO A 522 -10.82 5.88 -10.89
CA PRO A 522 -9.95 4.74 -11.10
C PRO A 522 -10.02 4.28 -12.55
N ARG A 523 -8.85 4.02 -13.16
CA ARG A 523 -8.79 3.38 -14.47
C ARG A 523 -8.95 1.87 -14.32
N ALA A 524 -9.69 1.24 -15.23
CA ALA A 524 -9.83 -0.20 -15.26
C ALA A 524 -8.46 -0.86 -15.55
N ALA A 525 -8.08 -1.87 -14.77
CA ALA A 525 -6.78 -2.54 -14.91
C ALA A 525 -6.48 -3.06 -16.33
N LYS A 526 -7.50 -3.49 -17.09
CA LYS A 526 -7.34 -3.93 -18.50
C LYS A 526 -6.88 -2.83 -19.46
N SER A 527 -7.08 -1.56 -19.09
CA SER A 527 -6.63 -0.40 -19.87
C SER A 527 -5.16 -0.06 -19.63
N VAL A 528 -4.55 -0.61 -18.59
CA VAL A 528 -3.12 -0.49 -18.27
C VAL A 528 -2.39 -1.60 -19.03
N LYS A 529 -2.23 -1.44 -20.35
CA LYS A 529 -1.49 -2.40 -21.18
C LYS A 529 0.01 -2.27 -20.94
N ALA A 530 0.70 -3.41 -20.97
CA ALA A 530 2.15 -3.48 -21.04
C ALA A 530 2.68 -2.65 -22.22
N SER A 531 3.22 -1.46 -21.96
CA SER A 531 4.22 -0.86 -22.84
C SER A 531 5.51 -1.66 -22.67
N GLY A 532 5.53 -2.89 -23.19
CA GLY A 532 6.79 -3.59 -23.44
C GLY A 532 7.64 -2.78 -24.41
N ALA A 533 8.96 -2.96 -24.31
CA ALA A 533 9.98 -2.39 -25.17
C ALA A 533 9.48 -2.04 -26.58
N SER A 534 9.83 -0.83 -27.01
CA SER A 534 9.76 -0.35 -28.39
C SER A 534 9.60 -1.46 -29.42
N LYS A 535 8.39 -1.58 -30.00
CA LYS A 535 8.35 -1.86 -31.44
C LYS A 535 8.99 -0.64 -32.09
N ALA A 536 10.27 -0.79 -32.44
CA ALA A 536 10.82 -0.02 -33.54
C ALA A 536 9.81 -0.11 -34.71
N GLY A 537 9.40 1.05 -35.21
CA GLY A 537 8.54 1.16 -36.39
C GLY A 537 7.04 1.27 -36.11
N LYS A 538 6.59 2.41 -35.56
CA LYS A 538 5.40 3.09 -36.11
C LYS A 538 5.75 4.56 -36.31
N ALA A 539 5.70 4.99 -37.56
CA ALA A 539 6.17 6.28 -38.05
C ALA A 539 5.63 7.43 -37.19
N GLN A 540 6.55 8.28 -36.71
CA GLN A 540 6.19 9.63 -36.30
C GLN A 540 5.85 10.37 -37.59
N ALA A 541 4.60 10.76 -37.78
CA ALA A 541 4.23 11.64 -38.89
C ALA A 541 4.88 13.00 -38.63
N THR A 542 5.87 13.35 -39.45
CA THR A 542 6.45 14.68 -39.54
C THR A 542 5.72 15.42 -40.65
N VAL A 543 5.18 16.60 -40.35
CA VAL A 543 4.56 17.48 -41.35
C VAL A 543 5.41 18.76 -41.40
N LYS A 544 6.02 19.07 -42.55
CA LYS A 544 6.98 20.19 -42.76
C LYS A 544 7.95 20.40 -41.58
N ASN A 545 8.66 19.34 -41.16
CA ASN A 545 9.66 19.33 -40.07
C ASN A 545 9.12 19.61 -38.65
N VAL A 546 7.80 19.70 -38.45
CA VAL A 546 7.20 19.79 -37.12
C VAL A 546 6.77 18.40 -36.66
N LYS A 547 7.25 18.01 -35.48
CA LYS A 547 6.94 16.71 -34.88
C LYS A 547 5.55 16.73 -34.23
N ILE A 548 4.62 15.94 -34.75
CA ILE A 548 3.25 15.86 -34.22
C ILE A 548 3.15 14.76 -33.17
N THR A 549 2.86 15.14 -31.92
CA THR A 549 2.58 14.19 -30.83
C THR A 549 1.13 13.70 -30.89
N HIS A 550 0.92 12.39 -30.74
CA HIS A 550 -0.38 11.72 -30.88
C HIS A 550 -1.09 12.05 -32.21
N PRO A 551 -0.48 11.70 -33.36
CA PRO A 551 -1.00 12.05 -34.69
C PRO A 551 -2.42 11.50 -34.93
N ASP A 552 -2.72 10.32 -34.39
CA ASP A 552 -3.99 9.62 -34.56
C ASP A 552 -5.11 10.13 -33.62
N ARG A 553 -4.82 11.13 -32.75
CA ARG A 553 -5.83 11.67 -31.83
C ARG A 553 -6.94 12.34 -32.64
N ILE A 554 -8.16 11.85 -32.49
CA ILE A 554 -9.36 12.52 -33.00
C ILE A 554 -9.54 13.85 -32.26
N ILE A 555 -9.48 14.96 -32.99
CA ILE A 555 -9.59 16.33 -32.45
C ILE A 555 -10.99 16.90 -32.61
N ASP A 556 -11.72 16.45 -33.64
CA ASP A 556 -13.14 16.71 -33.81
C ASP A 556 -13.87 15.38 -33.89
N LYS A 557 -14.74 15.13 -32.91
CA LYS A 557 -15.48 13.88 -32.80
C LYS A 557 -16.62 13.79 -33.81
N HIS A 558 -17.07 14.92 -34.38
CA HIS A 558 -18.17 14.95 -35.33
C HIS A 558 -17.72 14.58 -36.74
N SER A 559 -16.59 15.12 -37.20
CA SER A 559 -15.99 14.79 -38.50
C SER A 559 -15.04 13.58 -38.46
N GLY A 560 -14.59 13.17 -37.27
CA GLY A 560 -13.58 12.13 -37.10
C GLY A 560 -12.15 12.60 -37.44
N THR A 561 -11.95 13.90 -37.68
CA THR A 561 -10.64 14.45 -38.06
C THR A 561 -9.58 14.20 -36.99
N GLN A 562 -8.44 13.68 -37.44
CA GLN A 562 -7.28 13.39 -36.62
C GLN A 562 -6.32 14.59 -36.57
N LYS A 563 -5.53 14.67 -35.49
CA LYS A 563 -4.55 15.75 -35.26
C LYS A 563 -3.55 15.90 -36.40
N GLN A 564 -3.10 14.80 -37.00
CA GLN A 564 -2.20 14.83 -38.17
C GLN A 564 -2.86 15.44 -39.41
N GLN A 565 -4.15 15.17 -39.63
CA GLN A 565 -4.88 15.66 -40.80
C GLN A 565 -5.07 17.18 -40.71
N LEU A 566 -5.31 17.72 -39.51
CA LEU A 566 -5.35 19.16 -39.31
C LEU A 566 -3.99 19.84 -39.54
N ALA A 567 -2.91 19.24 -39.05
CA ALA A 567 -1.57 19.77 -39.28
C ALA A 567 -1.18 19.75 -40.77
N GLN A 568 -1.59 18.70 -41.49
CA GLN A 568 -1.44 18.60 -42.94
C GLN A 568 -2.26 19.68 -43.66
N PHE A 569 -3.53 19.87 -43.28
CA PHE A 569 -4.38 20.92 -43.85
C PHE A 569 -3.76 22.32 -43.75
N TYR A 570 -3.28 22.71 -42.56
CA TYR A 570 -2.59 24.00 -42.39
C TYR A 570 -1.29 24.10 -43.19
N THR A 571 -0.63 22.97 -43.43
CA THR A 571 0.55 22.92 -44.29
C THR A 571 0.19 23.14 -45.75
N ASP A 572 -0.88 22.50 -46.22
CA ASP A 572 -1.32 22.57 -47.62
C ASP A 572 -1.81 23.98 -47.99
N ILE A 573 -2.46 24.67 -47.04
CA ILE A 573 -2.96 26.04 -47.24
C ILE A 573 -1.98 27.13 -46.77
N SER A 574 -0.80 26.75 -46.25
CA SER A 574 0.15 27.70 -45.63
C SER A 574 0.56 28.82 -46.58
N GLU A 575 0.75 28.54 -47.87
CA GLU A 575 1.12 29.55 -48.87
C GLU A 575 0.03 30.61 -49.10
N TRP A 576 -1.24 30.26 -48.82
CA TRP A 576 -2.39 31.13 -48.98
C TRP A 576 -2.72 31.92 -47.71
N ILE A 577 -2.42 31.36 -46.54
CA ILE A 577 -2.73 31.97 -45.24
C ILE A 577 -1.59 32.85 -44.72
N LEU A 578 -0.33 32.41 -44.87
CA LEU A 578 0.83 33.12 -44.31
C LEU A 578 1.00 34.57 -44.80
N PRO A 579 0.62 34.96 -46.04
CA PRO A 579 0.68 36.35 -46.47
C PRO A 579 -0.26 37.30 -45.70
N PHE A 580 -1.22 36.77 -44.94
CA PHE A 580 -2.25 37.55 -44.23
C PHE A 580 -2.21 37.35 -42.70
N LEU A 581 -1.17 36.71 -42.17
CA LEU A 581 -0.96 36.47 -40.73
C LEU A 581 0.14 37.34 -40.12
#